data_AF-J0C0Y9-F1
#
_entry.id   AF-J0C0Y9-F1
#
_cell.length_a   1.000
_cell.length_b   1.000
_cell.length_c   1.000
_cell.angle_alpha   90.00
_cell.angle_beta   90.00
_cell.angle_gamma   90.00
#
_symmetry.space_group_name_H-M   'P 1'
#
loop_
_entity.id
_entity.type
_entity.pdbx_description
1 polymer ?
#
loop_
_entity_poly.entity_id
_entity_poly.type
_entity_poly.pdbx_seq_one_letter_code
_entity_poly.pdbx_strand_id
1 'polypeptide(L)' 'MENSKTNTPTICFLRKNGKRIEILDYNGLIYEILREKLLEYAVARNKIDDLERKQKLQKETLELGLTYEDYKNK' A
#
# COMPACT_ATOMS: atom_id res chain seq x y z
N MET A 1 -22.72 -19.00 -27.09
CA MET A 1 -21.79 -17.85 -27.20
C MET A 1 -21.02 -17.79 -25.90
N GLU A 2 -19.77 -18.25 -25.92
CA GLU A 2 -18.88 -18.12 -24.77
C GLU A 2 -18.55 -16.64 -24.58
N ASN A 3 -18.79 -16.14 -23.36
CA ASN A 3 -18.34 -14.83 -22.92
C ASN A 3 -16.81 -14.84 -22.90
N SER A 4 -16.18 -14.46 -24.02
CA SER A 4 -14.75 -14.20 -24.09
C SER A 4 -14.45 -12.97 -23.22
N LYS A 5 -14.25 -13.20 -21.91
CA LYS A 5 -13.57 -12.24 -21.05
C LYS A 5 -12.18 -12.10 -21.62
N THR A 6 -11.98 -11.07 -22.43
CA THR A 6 -10.65 -10.62 -22.85
C THR A 6 -9.92 -10.25 -21.57
N ASN A 7 -9.11 -11.17 -21.05
CA ASN A 7 -8.24 -10.92 -19.90
C ASN A 7 -7.15 -9.95 -20.38
N THR A 8 -7.44 -8.65 -20.35
CA THR A 8 -6.42 -7.63 -20.58
C THR A 8 -5.33 -7.82 -19.52
N PRO A 9 -4.06 -7.82 -19.94
CA PRO A 9 -2.96 -7.99 -19.01
C PRO A 9 -2.90 -6.80 -18.06
N THR A 10 -3.02 -7.07 -16.77
CA THR A 10 -3.08 -6.06 -15.71
C THR A 10 -2.08 -6.35 -14.60
N ILE A 11 -1.64 -5.32 -13.89
CA ILE A 11 -0.82 -5.41 -12.68
C ILE A 11 -1.68 -5.01 -11.49
N CYS A 12 -1.80 -5.90 -10.49
CA CYS A 12 -2.49 -5.60 -9.24
C CYS A 12 -1.50 -5.15 -8.16
N PHE A 13 -1.72 -3.96 -7.59
CA PHE A 13 -0.94 -3.47 -6.46
C PHE A 13 -1.64 -3.84 -5.15
N LEU A 14 -0.93 -4.57 -4.30
CA LEU A 14 -1.43 -5.04 -3.01
C LEU A 14 -0.65 -4.38 -1.86
N ARG A 15 -1.36 -4.09 -0.78
CA ARG A 15 -0.79 -3.75 0.54
C ARG A 15 -0.12 -4.98 1.15
N LYS A 16 0.75 -4.78 2.15
CA LYS A 16 1.35 -5.90 2.91
C LYS A 16 0.33 -6.85 3.53
N ASN A 17 -0.85 -6.35 3.91
CA ASN A 17 -1.95 -7.14 4.46
C ASN A 17 -2.80 -7.85 3.37
N GLY A 18 -2.36 -7.86 2.11
CA GLY A 18 -3.06 -8.51 1.00
C GLY A 18 -4.24 -7.71 0.43
N LYS A 19 -4.62 -6.58 1.02
CA LYS A 19 -5.68 -5.72 0.48
C LYS A 19 -5.23 -5.05 -0.82
N ARG A 20 -6.14 -4.98 -1.80
CA ARG A 20 -5.89 -4.31 -3.08
C ARG A 20 -5.83 -2.79 -2.90
N ILE A 21 -4.89 -2.17 -3.59
CA ILE A 21 -4.73 -0.71 -3.69
C ILE A 21 -5.28 -0.25 -5.04
N GLU A 22 -4.76 -0.83 -6.12
CA GLU A 22 -5.04 -0.39 -7.50
C GLU A 22 -4.85 -1.56 -8.49
N ILE A 23 -5.43 -1.44 -9.68
CA ILE A 23 -5.17 -2.29 -10.84
C ILE A 23 -4.72 -1.39 -11.99
N LEU A 24 -3.57 -1.69 -12.58
CA LEU A 24 -3.06 -1.02 -13.77
C LEU A 24 -3.28 -1.90 -15.00
N ASP A 25 -4.12 -1.44 -15.93
CA ASP A 25 -4.09 -1.93 -17.31
C ASP A 25 -2.88 -1.34 -18.01
N TYR A 26 -1.98 -2.21 -18.47
CA TYR A 26 -0.76 -1.82 -19.16
C TYR A 26 -0.77 -2.15 -20.65
N ASN A 27 -1.91 -2.61 -21.17
CA ASN A 27 -2.06 -2.86 -22.59
C ASN A 27 -1.87 -1.54 -23.38
N GLY A 28 -0.95 -1.57 -24.35
CA GLY A 28 -0.61 -0.38 -25.15
C GLY A 28 0.25 0.67 -24.46
N LEU A 29 0.71 0.45 -23.21
CA LEU A 29 1.70 1.33 -22.58
C LEU A 29 3.10 1.00 -23.10
N ILE A 30 3.88 2.04 -23.42
CA ILE A 30 5.32 1.90 -23.64
C ILE A 30 6.03 1.67 -22.30
N TYR A 31 7.23 1.09 -22.38
CA TYR A 31 7.99 0.65 -21.22
C TYR A 31 8.26 1.79 -20.22
N GLU A 32 8.59 2.98 -20.70
CA GLU A 32 8.90 4.15 -19.88
C GLU A 32 7.71 4.55 -19.01
N ILE A 33 6.52 4.64 -19.62
CA ILE A 33 5.28 5.00 -18.92
C ILE A 33 4.90 3.91 -17.92
N LEU A 34 5.04 2.63 -18.31
CA LEU A 34 4.79 1.51 -17.40
C LEU A 34 5.73 1.58 -16.18
N ARG A 35 7.01 1.85 -16.41
CA ARG A 35 8.02 1.98 -15.36
C ARG A 35 7.71 3.13 -14.40
N GLU A 36 7.33 4.30 -14.90
CA GLU A 36 6.96 5.45 -14.07
C GLU A 36 5.75 5.13 -13.20
N LYS A 37 4.69 4.57 -13.78
CA LYS A 37 3.49 4.16 -13.01
C LYS A 37 3.83 3.13 -11.93
N LEU A 38 4.66 2.13 -12.26
CA LEU A 38 5.11 1.13 -11.28
C LEU A 38 5.84 1.77 -10.09
N LEU A 39 6.68 2.78 -10.34
CA LEU A 39 7.39 3.52 -9.29
C LEU A 39 6.43 4.35 -8.43
N GLU A 40 5.49 5.07 -9.05
CA GLU A 40 4.47 5.86 -8.35
C GLU A 40 3.65 4.99 -7.39
N TYR A 41 3.14 3.85 -7.87
CA TYR A 41 2.36 2.94 -7.03
C TYR A 41 3.19 2.28 -5.93
N ALA A 42 4.47 1.97 -6.19
CA ALA A 42 5.36 1.44 -5.16
C ALA A 42 5.58 2.47 -4.02
N VAL A 43 5.77 3.74 -4.36
CA VAL A 43 5.90 4.84 -3.38
C VAL A 43 4.58 5.03 -2.61
N ALA A 44 3.45 5.04 -3.31
CA ALA A 44 2.13 5.17 -2.69
C ALA A 44 1.86 4.04 -1.68
N ARG A 45 2.14 2.78 -2.05
CA ARG A 45 2.02 1.63 -1.15
C ARG A 45 2.84 1.82 0.13
N ASN A 46 4.11 2.22 0.00
CA ASN A 46 4.99 2.39 1.14
C ASN A 46 4.50 3.48 2.10
N LYS A 47 3.96 4.59 1.58
CA LYS A 47 3.37 5.66 2.40
C LYS A 47 2.15 5.18 3.19
N ILE A 48 1.25 4.43 2.54
CA ILE A 48 0.04 3.91 3.19
C ILE A 48 0.41 2.91 4.29
N ASP A 49 1.33 1.99 4.02
CA ASP A 49 1.77 1.00 5.00
C ASP A 49 2.53 1.63 6.18
N ASP A 50 3.32 2.68 5.94
CA ASP A 50 3.96 3.43 7.03
C ASP A 50 2.95 4.17 7.90
N LEU A 51 1.92 4.77 7.29
CA LEU A 51 0.85 5.45 8.02
C LEU A 51 0.06 4.49 8.91
N GLU A 52 -0.31 3.32 8.40
CA GLU A 52 -1.01 2.29 9.18
C GLU A 52 -0.15 1.79 10.36
N ARG A 53 1.16 1.60 10.14
CA ARG A 53 2.10 1.26 11.21
C ARG A 53 2.15 2.33 12.30
N LYS A 54 2.23 3.60 11.92
CA LYS A 54 2.27 4.73 12.87
C LYS A 54 0.97 4.84 13.67
N GLN A 55 -0.17 4.69 13.02
CA GLN A 55 -1.48 4.70 13.69
C GLN A 55 -1.61 3.55 14.68
N LYS A 56 -1.12 2.35 14.32
CA LYS A 56 -1.10 1.19 15.23
C LYS A 56 -0.25 1.46 16.47
N LEU A 57 0.98 1.97 16.30
CA LEU A 57 1.87 2.32 17.41
C LEU A 57 1.27 3.40 18.32
N GLN A 58 0.62 4.41 17.73
CA GLN A 58 -0.06 5.46 18.50
C GLN A 58 -1.20 4.89 19.35
N LYS A 59 -2.01 3.98 18.78
CA LYS A 59 -3.09 3.29 19.50
C LYS A 59 -2.55 2.44 20.64
N GLU A 60 -1.51 1.64 20.40
CA GLU A 60 -0.87 0.81 21.43
C GLU A 60 -0.28 1.66 22.57
N THR A 61 0.34 2.80 22.24
CA THR A 61 0.87 3.73 23.25
C THR A 61 -0.23 4.31 24.14
N LEU A 62 -1.35 4.71 23.53
CA LEU A 62 -2.54 5.20 24.25
C LEU A 62 -3.16 4.12 25.14
N GLU A 63 -3.27 2.89 24.66
CA GLU A 63 -3.83 1.75 25.42
C GLU A 63 -2.97 1.35 26.61
N LEU A 64 -1.64 1.46 26.48
CA LEU A 64 -0.70 1.18 27.57
C LEU A 64 -0.65 2.29 28.63
N GLY A 65 -1.36 3.41 28.43
CA GLY A 65 -1.35 4.56 29.34
C GLY A 65 0.04 5.20 29.50
N LEU A 66 0.97 4.90 28.59
CA LEU A 66 2.36 5.34 28.67
C LEU A 66 2.42 6.85 28.41
N THR A 67 2.72 7.58 29.46
CA THR A 67 2.99 9.02 29.42
C THR A 67 4.48 9.27 29.22
N TYR A 68 4.85 10.49 28.82
CA TYR A 68 6.25 10.91 28.73
C TYR A 68 7.02 10.72 30.05
N GLU A 69 6.32 10.79 31.19
CA GLU A 69 6.90 10.58 32.52
C GLU A 69 7.26 9.11 32.79
N ASP A 70 6.60 8.14 32.15
CA ASP A 70 6.93 6.71 32.30
C ASP A 70 8.23 6.32 31.59
N TYR A 71 8.61 7.07 30.55
CA TYR A 71 9.89 6.90 29.85
C TYR A 71 11.06 7.52 30.60
N LYS A 72 10.82 8.58 31.38
CA LYS A 72 11.86 9.32 32.11
C LYS A 72 12.31 8.60 33.39
N ASN A 73 11.50 7.68 33.90
CA ASN A 73 11.75 6.89 35.10
C ASN A 73 12.37 5.49 34.83
N LYS A 74 12.84 5.24 33.61
CA LYS A 74 13.69 4.08 33.24
C LYS A 74 15.13 4.52 33.04
#